data_AF-A0A6M2A3C5-F1
#
_entry.id   AF-A0A6M2A3C5-F1
#
_cell.length_a   1.000
_cell.length_b   1.000
_cell.length_c   1.000
_cell.angle_alpha   90.00
_cell.angle_beta   90.00
_cell.angle_gamma   90.00
#
_symmetry.space_group_name_H-M   'P 1'
#
loop_
_entity.id
_entity.type
_entity.pdbx_description
1 polymer ?
#
loop_
_entity_poly.entity_id
_entity_poly.type
_entity_poly.pdbx_seq_one_letter_code
_entity_poly.pdbx_strand_id
1 'polypeptide(L)'
;MLESGEEIIEDIDATLEQLTQNAAALKVAKTSHHFDHEVENLERLQESLLARLMHRQSLLKMEQKQKTLESIRKETIERKVVDYARSLKSRRQRTRGRLFNRNEKT
;
A
#
# COMPACT_ATOMS: atom_id res chain seq x y z
N MET A 1 13.42 7.91 1.49
CA MET A 1 12.25 7.94 0.58
C MET A 1 11.70 6.53 0.56
N LEU A 2 10.39 6.34 0.75
CA LEU A 2 9.77 5.03 0.57
C LEU A 2 9.77 4.75 -0.94
N GLU A 3 10.30 3.61 -1.36
CA GLU A 3 10.17 3.13 -2.75
C GLU A 3 8.68 3.14 -3.16
N SER A 4 8.42 3.43 -4.43
CA SER A 4 7.05 3.42 -4.94
C SER A 4 6.54 1.99 -5.17
N GLY A 5 5.23 1.79 -5.11
CA GLY A 5 4.65 0.49 -5.43
C GLY A 5 4.96 -0.01 -6.84
N GLU A 6 5.27 0.90 -7.78
CA GLU A 6 5.66 0.57 -9.15
C GLU A 6 7.09 0.00 -9.18
N GLU A 7 8.03 0.60 -8.46
CA GLU A 7 9.40 0.08 -8.27
C GLU A 7 9.38 -1.30 -7.59
N ILE A 8 8.48 -1.52 -6.62
CA ILE A 8 8.34 -2.80 -5.94
C ILE A 8 7.81 -3.87 -6.90
N ILE A 9 6.90 -3.52 -7.81
CA ILE A 9 6.37 -4.45 -8.83
C ILE A 9 7.44 -4.82 -9.84
N GLU A 10 8.20 -3.85 -10.34
CA GLU A 10 9.32 -4.12 -11.26
C GLU A 10 10.37 -5.03 -10.62
N ASP A 11 10.69 -4.83 -9.33
CA ASP A 11 11.63 -5.70 -8.60
C ASP A 11 11.08 -7.13 -8.43
N ILE A 12 9.77 -7.28 -8.21
CA ILE A 12 9.10 -8.58 -8.13
C ILE A 12 9.18 -9.30 -9.47
N ASP A 13 8.87 -8.62 -10.57
CA ASP A 13 8.91 -9.20 -11.91
C ASP A 13 10.32 -9.66 -12.30
N ALA A 14 11.33 -8.83 -12.05
CA ALA A 14 12.73 -9.19 -12.28
C ALA A 14 13.16 -10.39 -11.40
N THR A 15 12.73 -10.43 -10.14
CA THR A 15 13.03 -11.55 -9.22
C THR A 15 12.38 -12.86 -9.70
N LEU A 16 11.14 -12.81 -10.20
CA LEU A 16 10.44 -13.97 -10.76
C LEU A 16 11.10 -14.49 -12.03
N GLU A 17 11.59 -13.60 -12.90
CA GLU A 17 12.33 -13.98 -14.10
C GLU A 17 13.63 -14.72 -13.73
N GLN A 18 14.41 -14.20 -12.77
CA GLN A 18 15.63 -14.85 -12.28
C GLN A 18 15.35 -16.21 -11.64
N LEU A 19 14.29 -16.33 -10.83
CA LEU A 19 13.88 -17.61 -10.24
C LEU A 19 13.57 -18.65 -11.33
N THR A 20 12.87 -18.23 -12.39
CA THR A 20 12.51 -19.10 -13.51
C THR A 20 13.74 -19.55 -14.30
N GLN A 21 14.66 -18.63 -14.58
CA GLN A 21 15.93 -18.93 -15.27
C GLN A 21 16.80 -19.89 -14.42
N ASN A 22 16.93 -19.64 -13.12
CA ASN A 22 17.69 -20.51 -12.21
C ASN A 22 17.07 -21.90 -12.11
N ALA A 23 15.74 -22.02 -12.15
CA ALA A 23 15.05 -23.31 -12.09
C ALA A 23 15.32 -24.15 -13.35
N ALA A 24 15.32 -23.51 -14.52
CA ALA A 24 15.71 -24.15 -15.77
C ALA A 24 17.18 -24.61 -15.74
N ALA A 25 18.09 -23.75 -15.24
CA ALA A 25 19.51 -24.08 -15.10
C ALA A 25 19.73 -25.26 -14.14
N LEU A 26 19.05 -25.29 -12.99
CA LEU A 26 19.12 -26.40 -12.03
C LEU A 26 18.64 -27.71 -12.65
N LYS A 27 17.56 -27.67 -13.42
CA LYS A 27 17.04 -28.87 -14.11
C LYS A 27 18.07 -29.45 -15.09
N VAL A 28 18.79 -28.60 -15.81
CA VAL A 28 19.87 -29.03 -16.71
C VAL A 28 21.07 -29.53 -15.91
N ALA A 29 21.55 -28.77 -14.93
CA ALA A 29 22.72 -29.10 -14.13
C ALA A 29 22.57 -30.44 -13.37
N LYS A 30 21.38 -30.72 -12.82
CA LYS A 30 21.09 -32.01 -12.14
C LYS A 30 21.15 -33.22 -13.07
N THR A 31 21.03 -33.04 -14.39
CA THR A 31 21.20 -34.14 -15.35
C THR A 31 22.65 -34.45 -15.69
N SER A 32 23.58 -33.54 -15.38
CA SER A 32 25.02 -33.76 -15.53
C SER A 32 25.65 -33.99 -14.16
N HIS A 33 26.04 -35.23 -13.86
CA HIS A 33 26.62 -35.73 -12.60
C HIS A 33 27.95 -35.09 -12.13
N HIS A 34 28.37 -33.95 -12.69
CA HIS A 34 29.69 -33.37 -12.48
C HIS A 34 29.70 -31.98 -11.81
N PHE A 35 28.55 -31.46 -11.38
CA PHE A 35 28.42 -30.08 -10.89
C PHE A 35 27.67 -29.96 -9.56
N ASP A 36 27.90 -30.88 -8.62
CA ASP A 36 27.18 -30.91 -7.34
C ASP A 36 27.33 -29.60 -6.54
N HIS A 37 28.49 -28.95 -6.61
CA HIS A 37 28.72 -27.71 -5.88
C HIS A 37 28.06 -26.49 -6.54
N GLU A 38 28.08 -26.41 -7.88
CA GLU A 38 27.37 -25.37 -8.62
C GLU A 38 25.85 -25.49 -8.46
N VAL A 39 25.33 -26.72 -8.41
CA VAL A 39 23.92 -27.01 -8.10
C VAL A 39 23.57 -26.49 -6.71
N GLU A 40 24.37 -26.80 -5.68
CA GLU A 40 24.16 -26.33 -4.32
C GLU A 40 24.16 -24.78 -4.24
N ASN A 41 25.09 -24.13 -4.92
CA ASN A 41 25.17 -22.67 -4.96
C ASN A 41 23.96 -22.04 -5.67
N LEU A 42 23.49 -22.65 -6.77
CA LEU A 42 22.26 -22.24 -7.46
C LEU A 42 21.00 -22.43 -6.61
N GLU A 43 20.92 -23.51 -5.83
CA GLU A 43 19.81 -23.75 -4.89
C GLU A 43 19.77 -22.69 -3.79
N ARG A 44 20.92 -22.37 -3.17
CA ARG A 44 21.03 -21.27 -2.18
C ARG A 44 20.63 -19.92 -2.78
N LEU A 45 21.02 -19.66 -4.03
CA LEU A 45 20.62 -18.44 -4.73
C LEU A 45 19.09 -18.38 -4.91
N GLN A 46 18.44 -19.50 -5.26
CA GLN A 46 16.98 -19.54 -5.33
C GLN A 46 16.30 -19.26 -3.99
N GLU A 47 16.79 -19.84 -2.90
CA GLU A 47 16.25 -19.60 -1.56
C GLU A 47 16.32 -18.11 -1.19
N SER A 48 17.45 -17.46 -1.50
CA SER A 48 17.63 -16.01 -1.30
C SER A 48 16.64 -15.18 -2.13
N LEU A 49 16.47 -15.53 -3.41
CA LEU A 49 15.52 -14.84 -4.30
C LEU A 49 14.06 -15.05 -3.87
N LEU A 50 13.70 -16.24 -3.37
CA LEU A 50 12.38 -16.50 -2.79
C LEU A 50 12.14 -15.65 -1.55
N ALA A 51 13.12 -15.54 -0.65
CA ALA A 51 13.03 -14.69 0.53
C ALA A 51 12.83 -13.22 0.14
N ARG A 52 13.58 -12.73 -0.85
CA ARG A 52 13.41 -11.38 -1.43
C ARG A 52 12.00 -11.19 -1.99
N LEU A 53 11.51 -12.14 -2.80
CA LEU A 53 10.18 -12.09 -3.39
C LEU A 53 9.08 -11.97 -2.33
N MET A 54 9.14 -12.81 -1.28
CA MET A 54 8.18 -12.77 -0.17
C MET A 54 8.22 -11.43 0.56
N HIS A 55 9.42 -10.89 0.80
CA HIS A 55 9.58 -9.59 1.43
C HIS A 55 8.97 -8.46 0.58
N ARG A 56 9.30 -8.41 -0.72
CA ARG A 56 8.77 -7.40 -1.64
C ARG A 56 7.26 -7.46 -1.77
N GLN A 57 6.69 -8.67 -1.86
CA GLN A 57 5.24 -8.85 -1.87
C GLN A 57 4.58 -8.35 -0.57
N SER A 58 5.23 -8.51 0.58
CA SER A 58 4.74 -7.99 1.87
C SER A 58 4.72 -6.45 1.87
N LEU A 59 5.78 -5.80 1.38
CA LEU A 59 5.83 -4.35 1.27
C LEU A 59 4.70 -3.81 0.38
N LEU A 60 4.47 -4.44 -0.77
CA LEU A 60 3.39 -4.05 -1.69
C LEU A 60 2.01 -4.12 -1.03
N LYS A 61 1.75 -5.19 -0.26
CA LYS A 61 0.50 -5.34 0.52
C LYS A 61 0.37 -4.25 1.60
N MET A 62 1.47 -3.90 2.26
CA MET A 62 1.47 -2.83 3.26
C MET A 62 1.15 -1.46 2.64
N GLU A 63 1.75 -1.15 1.49
CA GLU A 63 1.49 0.10 0.77
C GLU A 63 0.04 0.20 0.29
N GLN A 64 -0.53 -0.88 -0.26
CA GLN A 64 -1.95 -0.91 -0.63
C GLN A 64 -2.86 -0.67 0.58
N LYS A 65 -2.59 -1.35 1.70
CA LYS A 65 -3.34 -1.16 2.94
C LYS A 65 -3.26 0.29 3.44
N GLN A 66 -2.07 0.90 3.35
CA GLN A 66 -1.87 2.30 3.75
C GLN A 66 -2.69 3.25 2.87
N LYS A 67 -2.68 3.07 1.55
CA LYS A 67 -3.50 3.87 0.60
C LYS A 67 -4.99 3.76 0.91
N THR A 68 -5.48 2.57 1.24
CA THR A 68 -6.89 2.38 1.65
C THR A 68 -7.22 3.13 2.93
N LEU A 69 -6.36 3.05 3.96
CA LEU A 69 -6.56 3.76 5.22
C LEU A 69 -6.54 5.29 5.06
N GLU A 70 -5.66 5.80 4.21
CA GLU A 70 -5.59 7.23 3.89
C GLU A 70 -6.86 7.73 3.19
N SER A 71 -7.40 6.94 2.27
CA SER A 71 -8.68 7.24 1.61
C SER A 71 -9.84 7.32 2.62
N ILE A 72 -9.97 6.32 3.50
CA ILE A 72 -11.00 6.31 4.56
C ILE A 72 -10.85 7.52 5.49
N ARG A 73 -9.61 7.86 5.87
CA ARG A 73 -9.33 9.01 6.73
C ARG A 73 -9.72 10.33 6.05
N LYS A 74 -9.44 10.48 4.75
CA LYS A 74 -9.81 11.66 3.97
C LYS A 74 -11.32 11.84 3.93
N GLU A 75 -12.07 10.78 3.60
CA GLU A 75 -13.54 10.82 3.58
C GLU A 75 -14.14 11.17 4.95
N THR A 76 -13.54 10.64 6.02
CA THR A 76 -13.94 10.95 7.40
C THR A 76 -13.71 12.43 7.73
N ILE A 77 -12.58 13.00 7.31
CA ILE A 77 -12.27 14.42 7.50
C ILE A 77 -13.26 15.28 6.72
N GLU A 78 -13.54 14.94 5.46
CA GLU A 78 -14.51 15.66 4.63
C GLU A 78 -15.89 15.68 5.27
N ARG A 79 -16.37 14.55 5.79
CA ARG A 79 -17.63 14.47 6.55
C ARG A 79 -17.63 15.40 7.76
N LYS A 80 -16.57 15.37 8.58
CA LYS A 80 -16.45 16.26 9.75
C LYS A 80 -16.44 17.74 9.37
N VAL A 81 -15.80 18.11 8.27
CA VAL A 81 -15.79 19.50 7.75
C VAL A 81 -17.21 19.92 7.34
N VAL A 82 -17.95 19.05 6.66
CA VAL A 82 -19.36 19.31 6.28
C VAL A 82 -20.24 19.48 7.52
N ASP A 83 -20.12 18.61 8.50
CA ASP A 83 -20.91 18.68 9.75
C ASP A 83 -20.62 19.97 10.52
N TYR A 84 -19.34 20.36 10.60
CA TYR A 84 -18.96 21.63 11.21
C TYR A 84 -19.57 22.82 10.45
N ALA A 85 -19.49 22.84 9.13
CA ALA A 85 -20.08 23.90 8.31
C ALA A 85 -21.61 24.01 8.48
N ARG A 86 -22.32 22.87 8.60
CA ARG A 86 -23.76 22.83 8.91
C ARG A 86 -24.04 23.43 10.29
N SER A 87 -23.26 23.06 11.30
CA SER A 87 -23.42 23.58 12.67
C SER A 87 -23.29 25.11 12.74
N LEU A 88 -22.38 25.70 11.96
CA LEU A 88 -22.20 27.15 11.86
C LEU A 88 -23.40 27.84 11.21
N LYS A 89 -23.97 27.25 10.15
CA LYS A 89 -25.21 27.77 9.51
C LYS A 89 -26.39 27.75 10.48
N SER A 90 -26.58 26.65 11.22
CA SER A 90 -27.65 26.55 12.23
C SER A 90 -27.47 27.54 13.39
N ARG A 91 -26.22 27.82 13.82
CA ARG A 91 -25.95 28.87 14.82
C ARG A 91 -26.34 30.27 14.32
N ARG A 92 -26.02 30.61 13.06
CA ARG A 92 -26.35 31.91 12.45
C ARG A 92 -27.85 32.17 12.33
N GLN A 93 -28.66 31.14 12.07
CA GLN A 93 -30.12 31.28 12.05
C GLN A 93 -30.70 31.54 13.45
N ARG A 94 -30.17 30.90 14.49
CA ARG A 94 -30.62 31.11 15.88
C ARG A 94 -30.26 32.50 16.40
N THR A 95 -29.09 33.05 16.06
CA THR A 95 -28.73 34.43 16.43
C THR A 95 -29.56 35.48 15.68
N ARG A 96 -29.88 35.26 14.40
CA ARG A 96 -30.81 36.14 13.66
C ARG A 96 -32.24 36.10 14.22
N GLY A 97 -32.78 34.92 14.53
CA GLY A 97 -34.13 34.80 15.11
C GLY A 97 -34.29 35.45 16.49
N ARG A 98 -33.22 35.51 17.30
CA ARG A 98 -33.24 36.20 18.60
C ARG A 98 -33.16 37.72 18.51
N LEU A 99 -32.60 38.26 17.43
CA LEU A 99 -32.50 39.71 17.22
C LEU A 99 -33.84 40.30 16.74
N PHE A 100 -34.64 39.54 15.98
CA PHE A 100 -35.96 39.99 15.52
C PHE A 100 -37.04 39.94 16.63
N ASN A 101 -36.96 39.01 17.57
CA ASN A 101 -37.96 38.87 18.64
C ASN A 101 -37.82 39.85 19.82
N ARG A 102 -36.84 40.76 19.79
CA ARG A 102 -36.65 41.79 20.83
C ARG A 102 -37.27 43.15 20.48
N ASN A 103 -37.74 43.35 19.25
CA ASN A 103 -38.25 44.64 18.79
C ASN A 103 -39.78 44.73 18.68
N GLU A 104 -40.54 43.72 19.12
CA GLU A 104 -42.02 43.72 19.06
C GLU A 104 -42.72 43.84 20.43
N LYS A 105 -42.01 44.31 21.48
CA LYS A 105 -42.58 44.45 22.85
C LYS A 105 -42.43 45.85 23.47
N THR A 106 -42.41 46.89 22.67
CA THR A 106 -42.56 48.29 23.11
C THR A 106 -43.60 48.97 22.26
#